data_AF-A0A812RL95-F1
#
_entry.id   AF-A0A812RL95-F1
#
_cell.length_a   1.000
_cell.length_b   1.000
_cell.length_c   1.000
_cell.angle_alpha   90.00
_cell.angle_beta   90.00
_cell.angle_gamma   90.00
#
_symmetry.space_group_name_H-M   'P 1'
#
loop_
_entity.id
_entity.type
_entity.pdbx_description
1 polymer ?
#
loop_
_entity_poly.entity_id
_entity_poly.type
_entity_poly.pdbx_seq_one_letter_code
_entity_poly.pdbx_strand_id
1 'polypeptide(L)'
;MKGESLSQARLKLRELAVELMLPGTLRWLEKIKAQAVLCDPLINLEAPLAARVAGIPCVSLLTVAGPGGQEVAWGGVLQALGTSAEKVLQERREFQGLQDCIERLKKTYGLHLAVEDGVKPLGVFRSCLMSTLTLVTTAEFLADPMSPEVSKAYTGHDFVYLGPMLDKPGAKRAGGHKLDAAMHSGADTDATALNLARDARAEGRPLVLVSLGTIITGDHADYGWGARFVVDGQQVGISGRELCQAAWQAAFDVFGQWDPSSTQSPLILAALGPQADALEGLKVPPNAFCSPTLPQVDLLRLGVDVFLTHGGQNSFTEALSMGVPLVVCPGFADQPVNAAKAESLHIGLKVDRPMRPLEHAQADRAAYRKTAADALTKVAQDPSFKEHAMNCARALSACGGVSLASRILLDLATSKLPLQLAQAGA
;
A
#
# COMPACT_ATOMS: atom_id res chain seq x y z
N MET A 1 21.83 -13.47 -12.80
CA MET A 1 21.87 -12.33 -11.87
C MET A 1 22.50 -11.05 -12.45
N LYS A 2 23.60 -11.08 -13.23
CA LYS A 2 24.03 -9.85 -13.94
C LYS A 2 22.90 -9.40 -14.88
N GLY A 3 22.39 -8.18 -14.68
CA GLY A 3 21.31 -7.58 -15.48
C GLY A 3 19.90 -7.72 -14.90
N GLU A 4 19.71 -8.41 -13.78
CA GLU A 4 18.40 -8.50 -13.10
C GLU A 4 18.21 -7.32 -12.14
N SER A 5 16.97 -6.84 -12.01
CA SER A 5 16.64 -5.84 -10.98
C SER A 5 16.65 -6.45 -9.57
N LEU A 6 16.77 -5.60 -8.54
CA LEU A 6 16.73 -6.05 -7.15
C LEU A 6 15.42 -6.80 -6.83
N SER A 7 14.31 -6.36 -7.42
CA SER A 7 13.00 -7.00 -7.26
C SER A 7 12.97 -8.41 -7.85
N GLN A 8 13.51 -8.58 -9.07
CA GLN A 8 13.63 -9.89 -9.71
C GLN A 8 14.55 -10.83 -8.92
N ALA A 9 15.70 -10.32 -8.47
CA ALA A 9 16.63 -11.09 -7.66
C ALA A 9 15.99 -11.53 -6.33
N ARG A 10 15.19 -10.67 -5.69
CA ARG A 10 14.50 -10.97 -4.42
C ARG A 10 13.55 -12.16 -4.52
N LEU A 11 12.91 -12.37 -5.67
CA LEU A 11 12.03 -13.54 -5.90
C LEU A 11 12.80 -14.86 -5.78
N LYS A 12 14.11 -14.86 -6.03
CA LYS A 12 14.98 -16.05 -5.98
C LYS A 12 15.80 -16.16 -4.71
N LEU A 13 16.22 -15.03 -4.15
CA LEU A 13 17.21 -14.96 -3.08
C LEU A 13 16.61 -14.78 -1.68
N ARG A 14 15.28 -14.78 -1.55
CA ARG A 14 14.58 -14.49 -0.29
C ARG A 14 15.12 -15.33 0.87
N GLU A 15 15.28 -16.63 0.69
CA GLU A 15 15.73 -17.55 1.72
C GLU A 15 17.22 -17.37 2.06
N LEU A 16 18.05 -17.00 1.08
CA LEU A 16 19.46 -16.67 1.34
C LEU A 16 19.57 -15.41 2.21
N ALA A 17 18.75 -14.39 1.93
CA ALA A 17 18.69 -13.19 2.77
C ALA A 17 18.25 -13.55 4.19
N VAL A 18 17.25 -14.42 4.33
CA VAL A 18 16.81 -14.95 5.63
C VAL A 18 17.95 -15.66 6.36
N GLU A 19 18.68 -16.56 5.70
CA GLU A 19 19.80 -17.29 6.31
C GLU A 19 20.85 -16.34 6.89
N LEU A 20 21.17 -15.27 6.16
CA LEU A 20 22.13 -14.26 6.61
C LEU A 20 21.61 -13.40 7.76
N MET A 21 20.31 -13.08 7.78
CA MET A 21 19.69 -12.24 8.81
C MET A 21 19.38 -12.98 10.10
N LEU A 22 19.02 -14.27 10.00
CA LEU A 22 18.46 -15.06 11.10
C LEU A 22 19.33 -15.07 12.38
N PRO A 23 20.67 -15.24 12.32
CA PRO A 23 21.51 -15.17 13.52
C PRO A 23 21.42 -13.82 14.23
N GLY A 24 21.36 -12.72 13.46
CA GLY A 24 21.24 -11.36 14.00
C GLY A 24 19.88 -11.13 14.64
N THR A 25 18.81 -11.55 13.95
CA THR A 25 17.43 -11.48 14.46
C THR A 25 17.28 -12.27 15.75
N LEU A 26 17.81 -13.49 15.83
CA LEU A 26 17.77 -14.31 17.05
C LEU A 26 18.48 -13.65 18.23
N ARG A 27 19.71 -13.16 18.03
CA ARG A 27 20.43 -12.42 19.09
C ARG A 27 19.67 -11.17 19.53
N TRP A 28 18.99 -10.50 18.61
CA TRP A 28 18.19 -9.32 18.92
C TRP A 28 16.96 -9.68 19.76
N LEU A 29 16.19 -10.70 19.35
CA LEU A 29 15.03 -11.21 20.10
C LEU A 29 15.42 -11.63 21.52
N GLU A 30 16.53 -12.35 21.67
CA GLU A 30 17.08 -12.72 22.98
C GLU A 30 17.46 -11.50 23.81
N LYS A 31 18.20 -10.55 23.23
CA LYS A 31 18.65 -9.33 23.90
C LYS A 31 17.49 -8.50 24.44
N ILE A 32 16.41 -8.35 23.67
CA ILE A 32 15.22 -7.61 24.11
C ILE A 32 14.28 -8.46 24.97
N LYS A 33 14.59 -9.75 25.17
CA LYS A 33 13.74 -10.75 25.81
C LYS A 33 12.34 -10.74 25.22
N ALA A 34 12.23 -10.86 23.89
CA ALA A 34 10.95 -10.77 23.20
C ALA A 34 9.97 -11.86 23.69
N GLN A 35 8.73 -11.48 23.99
CA GLN A 35 7.64 -12.43 24.32
C GLN A 35 6.77 -12.78 23.11
N ALA A 36 6.76 -11.94 22.08
CA ALA A 36 6.01 -12.14 20.84
C ALA A 36 6.67 -11.36 19.70
N VAL A 37 6.40 -11.76 18.47
CA VAL A 37 6.85 -11.08 17.25
C VAL A 37 5.64 -10.61 16.45
N LEU A 38 5.63 -9.35 16.02
CA LEU A 38 4.72 -8.82 15.01
C LEU A 38 5.55 -8.52 13.75
N CYS A 39 5.15 -9.05 12.60
CA CYS A 39 5.91 -8.88 11.36
C CYS A 39 5.03 -8.57 10.15
N ASP A 40 5.61 -7.87 9.16
CA ASP A 40 5.03 -7.77 7.83
C ASP A 40 5.32 -9.08 7.05
N PRO A 41 4.29 -9.86 6.67
CA PRO A 41 4.48 -11.14 6.00
C PRO A 41 5.03 -11.02 4.56
N LEU A 42 4.90 -9.85 3.92
CA LEU A 42 5.36 -9.60 2.55
C LEU A 42 6.89 -9.51 2.49
N ILE A 43 7.50 -8.89 3.50
CA ILE A 43 8.93 -8.54 3.45
C ILE A 43 9.79 -9.21 4.52
N ASN A 44 9.23 -9.62 5.66
CA ASN A 44 9.98 -10.16 6.79
C ASN A 44 9.73 -11.68 6.97
N LEU A 45 10.36 -12.52 6.15
CA LEU A 45 10.27 -13.99 6.34
C LEU A 45 11.14 -14.47 7.51
N GLU A 46 12.21 -13.77 7.81
CA GLU A 46 13.12 -14.07 8.92
C GLU A 46 12.46 -13.94 10.28
N ALA A 47 11.50 -13.02 10.44
CA ALA A 47 10.84 -12.75 11.71
C ALA A 47 10.02 -13.97 12.24
N PRO A 48 9.09 -14.57 11.47
CA PRO A 48 8.36 -15.76 11.92
C PRO A 48 9.27 -16.98 12.07
N LEU A 49 10.34 -17.08 11.27
CA LEU A 49 11.32 -18.16 11.41
C LEU A 49 12.13 -18.02 12.70
N ALA A 50 12.58 -16.81 13.03
CA ALA A 50 13.28 -16.51 14.27
C ALA A 50 12.38 -16.77 15.49
N ALA A 51 11.11 -16.34 15.42
CA ALA A 51 10.13 -16.58 16.48
C ALA A 51 9.94 -18.09 16.74
N ARG A 52 9.84 -18.89 15.67
CA ARG A 52 9.74 -20.35 15.77
C ARG A 52 10.97 -20.97 16.43
N VAL A 53 12.17 -20.55 16.03
CA VAL A 53 13.43 -21.05 16.62
C VAL A 53 13.55 -20.64 18.09
N ALA A 54 13.12 -19.42 18.44
CA ALA A 54 13.12 -18.92 19.81
C ALA A 54 11.98 -19.48 20.68
N GLY A 55 11.02 -20.19 20.10
CA GLY A 55 9.86 -20.74 20.81
C GLY A 55 8.86 -19.69 21.30
N ILE A 56 8.75 -18.54 20.62
CA ILE A 56 7.82 -17.46 20.96
C ILE A 56 6.75 -17.27 19.87
N PRO A 57 5.54 -16.81 20.23
CA PRO A 57 4.46 -16.58 19.27
C PRO A 57 4.82 -15.50 18.24
N CYS A 58 4.30 -15.68 17.02
CA CYS A 58 4.44 -14.71 15.93
C CYS A 58 3.05 -14.35 15.38
N VAL A 59 2.87 -13.08 15.02
CA VAL A 59 1.67 -12.54 14.41
C VAL A 59 2.06 -11.83 13.12
N SER A 60 1.41 -12.19 12.02
CA SER A 60 1.55 -11.46 10.77
C SER A 60 0.60 -10.26 10.76
N LEU A 61 1.06 -9.11 10.28
CA LEU A 61 0.24 -7.93 9.99
C LEU A 61 0.16 -7.74 8.47
N LEU A 62 -0.94 -8.21 7.88
CA LEU A 62 -1.18 -8.16 6.46
C LEU A 62 -1.73 -6.79 6.03
N THR A 63 -0.99 -6.12 5.16
CA THR A 63 -1.24 -4.74 4.70
C THR A 63 -1.85 -4.64 3.30
N VAL A 64 -2.43 -5.74 2.80
CA VAL A 64 -3.26 -5.78 1.58
C VAL A 64 -4.72 -6.03 1.95
N ALA A 65 -5.63 -6.05 0.98
CA ALA A 65 -7.06 -6.30 1.17
C ALA A 65 -7.40 -7.74 1.59
N GLY A 66 -6.79 -8.24 2.67
CA GLY A 66 -6.97 -9.62 3.13
C GLY A 66 -6.19 -10.66 2.34
N PRO A 67 -6.36 -11.95 2.68
CA PRO A 67 -5.58 -13.04 2.08
C PRO A 67 -5.78 -13.17 0.56
N GLY A 68 -6.99 -12.93 0.03
CA GLY A 68 -7.22 -12.93 -1.42
C GLY A 68 -6.45 -11.83 -2.16
N GLY A 69 -6.24 -10.69 -1.50
CA GLY A 69 -5.50 -9.56 -2.08
C GLY A 69 -4.02 -9.85 -2.29
N GLN A 70 -3.46 -10.86 -1.61
CA GLN A 70 -2.07 -11.29 -1.81
C GLN A 70 -1.85 -11.86 -3.21
N GLU A 71 -2.80 -12.66 -3.71
CA GLU A 71 -2.73 -13.29 -5.04
C GLU A 71 -2.70 -12.22 -6.12
N VAL A 72 -3.63 -11.27 -6.05
CA VAL A 72 -3.73 -10.10 -6.92
C VAL A 72 -2.45 -9.27 -6.90
N ALA A 73 -2.00 -8.87 -5.70
CA ALA A 73 -0.85 -8.00 -5.55
C ALA A 73 0.41 -8.64 -6.14
N TRP A 74 0.63 -9.93 -5.87
CA TRP A 74 1.81 -10.63 -6.38
C TRP A 74 1.71 -10.92 -7.89
N GLY A 75 0.52 -11.24 -8.40
CA GLY A 75 0.28 -11.35 -9.83
C GLY A 75 0.62 -10.05 -10.57
N GLY A 76 0.16 -8.90 -10.04
CA GLY A 76 0.49 -7.57 -10.58
C GLY A 76 1.98 -7.23 -10.50
N VAL A 77 2.66 -7.62 -9.42
CA VAL A 77 4.13 -7.49 -9.27
C VAL A 77 4.86 -8.29 -10.34
N LEU A 78 4.50 -9.55 -10.54
CA LEU A 78 5.12 -10.42 -11.55
C LEU A 78 4.90 -9.89 -12.97
N GLN A 79 3.67 -9.44 -13.26
CA GLN A 79 3.32 -8.81 -14.53
C GLN A 79 4.18 -7.56 -14.79
N ALA A 80 4.30 -6.66 -13.81
CA ALA A 80 5.10 -5.45 -13.96
C ALA A 80 6.60 -5.75 -14.16
N LEU A 81 7.10 -6.87 -13.64
CA LEU A 81 8.47 -7.36 -13.86
C LEU A 81 8.66 -8.14 -15.17
N GLY A 82 7.59 -8.37 -15.95
CA GLY A 82 7.65 -9.18 -17.18
C GLY A 82 8.02 -10.65 -16.91
N THR A 83 7.56 -11.22 -15.79
CA THR A 83 7.83 -12.61 -15.39
C THR A 83 6.56 -13.34 -14.95
N SER A 84 6.66 -14.64 -14.66
CA SER A 84 5.55 -15.47 -14.16
C SER A 84 5.97 -16.28 -12.94
N ALA A 85 5.00 -16.81 -12.19
CA ALA A 85 5.27 -17.68 -11.05
C ALA A 85 6.00 -18.96 -11.48
N GLU A 86 5.66 -19.52 -12.64
CA GLU A 86 6.29 -20.71 -13.22
C GLU A 86 7.76 -20.45 -13.53
N LYS A 87 8.06 -19.31 -14.18
CA LYS A 87 9.44 -18.93 -14.50
C LYS A 87 10.26 -18.71 -13.22
N VAL A 88 9.71 -17.99 -12.24
CA VAL A 88 10.36 -17.81 -10.93
C VAL A 88 10.64 -19.14 -10.25
N LEU A 89 9.67 -20.06 -10.27
CA LEU A 89 9.82 -21.38 -9.66
C LEU A 89 10.86 -22.24 -10.37
N GLN A 90 10.90 -22.19 -11.70
CA GLN A 90 11.94 -22.86 -12.49
C GLN A 90 13.33 -22.33 -12.11
N GLU A 91 13.52 -21.01 -12.12
CA GLU A 91 14.81 -20.40 -11.76
C GLU A 91 15.22 -20.74 -10.31
N ARG A 92 14.26 -20.81 -9.37
CA ARG A 92 14.53 -21.24 -7.98
C ARG A 92 14.96 -22.70 -7.87
N ARG A 93 14.37 -23.60 -8.68
CA ARG A 93 14.76 -25.03 -8.71
C ARG A 93 16.14 -25.25 -9.30
N GLU A 94 16.48 -24.50 -10.34
CA GLU A 94 17.79 -24.59 -11.01
C GLU A 94 18.92 -23.95 -10.18
N PHE A 95 18.59 -23.05 -9.25
CA PHE A 95 19.59 -22.37 -8.44
C PHE A 95 20.06 -23.21 -7.24
N GLN A 96 21.18 -23.91 -7.42
CA GLN A 96 21.81 -24.74 -6.38
C GLN A 96 22.04 -23.99 -5.06
N GLY A 97 22.39 -22.70 -5.11
CA GLY A 97 22.62 -21.89 -3.91
C GLY A 97 21.40 -21.79 -2.99
N LEU A 98 20.18 -21.81 -3.55
CA LEU A 98 18.93 -21.87 -2.80
C LEU A 98 18.71 -23.25 -2.18
N GLN A 99 18.99 -24.33 -2.93
CA GLN A 99 18.88 -25.70 -2.42
C GLN A 99 19.79 -25.91 -1.20
N ASP A 100 21.05 -25.47 -1.32
CA ASP A 100 22.02 -25.57 -0.22
C ASP A 100 21.60 -24.71 0.97
N CYS A 101 21.04 -23.52 0.73
CA CYS A 101 20.50 -22.64 1.77
C CYS A 101 19.36 -23.31 2.56
N ILE A 102 18.40 -23.93 1.86
CA ILE A 102 17.28 -24.62 2.51
C ILE A 102 17.78 -25.77 3.38
N GLU A 103 18.73 -26.57 2.89
CA GLU A 103 19.28 -27.69 3.67
C GLU A 103 20.10 -27.19 4.88
N ARG A 104 20.85 -26.09 4.75
CA ARG A 104 21.54 -25.47 5.89
C ARG A 104 20.58 -24.93 6.93
N LEU A 105 19.50 -24.25 6.53
CA LEU A 105 18.47 -23.76 7.45
C LEU A 105 17.80 -24.91 8.21
N LYS A 106 17.50 -26.02 7.52
CA LYS A 106 16.98 -27.23 8.13
C LYS A 106 17.97 -27.86 9.11
N LYS A 107 19.23 -28.05 8.71
CA LYS A 107 20.27 -28.66 9.56
C LYS A 107 20.60 -27.83 10.79
N THR A 108 20.65 -26.51 10.64
CA THR A 108 21.09 -25.59 11.70
C THR A 108 19.96 -25.24 12.67
N TYR A 109 18.74 -25.07 12.16
CA TYR A 109 17.61 -24.53 12.94
C TYR A 109 16.37 -25.43 12.96
N GLY A 110 16.38 -26.58 12.28
CA GLY A 110 15.19 -27.44 12.15
C GLY A 110 14.09 -26.82 11.28
N LEU A 111 14.42 -25.83 10.43
CA LEU A 111 13.44 -25.12 9.62
C LEU A 111 13.19 -25.83 8.28
N HIS A 112 11.96 -26.33 8.11
CA HIS A 112 11.52 -26.99 6.87
C HIS A 112 10.88 -25.97 5.92
N LEU A 113 11.63 -25.56 4.91
CA LEU A 113 11.21 -24.67 3.83
C LEU A 113 11.12 -25.43 2.50
N ALA A 114 10.21 -25.00 1.62
CA ALA A 114 10.05 -25.54 0.28
C ALA A 114 10.48 -24.52 -0.78
N VAL A 115 10.93 -25.00 -1.93
CA VAL A 115 11.31 -24.13 -3.06
C VAL A 115 10.10 -23.34 -3.57
N GLU A 116 8.92 -23.92 -3.44
CA GLU A 116 7.61 -23.36 -3.80
C GLU A 116 7.10 -22.28 -2.85
N ASP A 117 7.65 -22.17 -1.63
CA ASP A 117 7.14 -21.25 -0.60
C ASP A 117 7.09 -19.80 -1.12
N GLY A 118 5.91 -19.18 -1.04
CA GLY A 118 5.69 -17.81 -1.51
C GLY A 118 5.59 -17.63 -3.04
N VAL A 119 5.64 -18.73 -3.81
CA VAL A 119 5.47 -18.73 -5.27
C VAL A 119 4.27 -19.57 -5.69
N LYS A 120 4.00 -20.70 -5.00
CA LYS A 120 2.85 -21.57 -5.29
C LYS A 120 2.19 -22.16 -4.03
N PRO A 121 0.85 -22.05 -3.88
CA PRO A 121 -0.04 -21.24 -4.71
C PRO A 121 0.27 -19.75 -4.54
N LEU A 122 0.00 -18.98 -5.60
CA LEU A 122 0.16 -17.52 -5.59
C LEU A 122 -0.76 -16.92 -4.52
N GLY A 123 -0.28 -15.97 -3.72
CA GLY A 123 -1.07 -15.39 -2.63
C GLY A 123 -1.09 -16.20 -1.34
N VAL A 124 -0.23 -17.21 -1.21
CA VAL A 124 0.02 -17.88 0.08
C VAL A 124 1.42 -17.55 0.58
N PHE A 125 1.48 -16.87 1.71
CA PHE A 125 2.75 -16.52 2.35
C PHE A 125 3.05 -17.45 3.52
N ARG A 126 4.24 -18.02 3.49
CA ARG A 126 4.78 -18.85 4.56
C ARG A 126 4.75 -18.13 5.91
N SER A 127 5.06 -16.83 5.92
CA SER A 127 4.99 -16.00 7.13
C SER A 127 3.62 -16.03 7.81
N CYS A 128 2.53 -15.98 7.01
CA CYS A 128 1.17 -16.10 7.52
C CYS A 128 0.95 -17.48 8.14
N LEU A 129 1.22 -18.57 7.38
CA LEU A 129 1.05 -19.95 7.84
C LEU A 129 1.90 -20.32 9.08
N MET A 130 2.99 -19.57 9.31
CA MET A 130 3.86 -19.75 10.47
C MET A 130 3.45 -18.91 11.68
N SER A 131 2.57 -17.94 11.48
CA SER A 131 2.07 -17.10 12.56
C SER A 131 0.94 -17.81 13.30
N THR A 132 0.75 -17.48 14.58
CA THR A 132 -0.37 -17.96 15.39
C THR A 132 -1.71 -17.52 14.80
N LEU A 133 -1.76 -16.29 14.28
CA LEU A 133 -2.85 -15.73 13.51
C LEU A 133 -2.32 -14.62 12.59
N THR A 134 -3.13 -14.19 11.64
CA THR A 134 -2.85 -13.02 10.81
C THR A 134 -3.82 -11.89 11.11
N LEU A 135 -3.30 -10.75 11.53
CA LEU A 135 -4.03 -9.49 11.60
C LEU A 135 -4.11 -8.89 10.19
N VAL A 136 -5.25 -8.34 9.81
CA VAL A 136 -5.48 -7.73 8.50
C VAL A 136 -5.86 -6.26 8.68
N THR A 137 -5.16 -5.34 8.03
CA THR A 137 -5.38 -3.88 8.17
C THR A 137 -6.52 -3.35 7.30
N THR A 138 -7.55 -4.15 7.09
CA THR A 138 -8.78 -3.79 6.39
C THR A 138 -9.99 -4.42 7.11
N ALA A 139 -11.20 -4.13 6.65
CA ALA A 139 -12.42 -4.80 7.07
C ALA A 139 -12.74 -5.98 6.15
N GLU A 140 -13.49 -6.96 6.67
CA GLU A 140 -13.88 -8.16 5.93
C GLU A 140 -14.66 -7.84 4.65
N PHE A 141 -15.60 -6.88 4.71
CA PHE A 141 -16.37 -6.46 3.53
C PHE A 141 -15.54 -5.77 2.44
N LEU A 142 -14.33 -5.32 2.77
CA LEU A 142 -13.37 -4.74 1.83
C LEU A 142 -12.28 -5.74 1.41
N ALA A 143 -12.31 -6.96 1.95
CA ALA A 143 -11.33 -7.99 1.64
C ALA A 143 -11.60 -8.57 0.25
N ASP A 144 -10.52 -8.83 -0.49
CA ASP A 144 -10.61 -9.55 -1.74
C ASP A 144 -10.87 -11.04 -1.45
N PRO A 145 -11.75 -11.69 -2.23
CA PRO A 145 -12.06 -13.10 -2.05
C PRO A 145 -10.83 -13.95 -2.33
N MET A 146 -10.63 -15.00 -1.54
CA MET A 146 -9.61 -16.01 -1.82
C MET A 146 -10.05 -16.92 -2.97
N SER A 147 -9.12 -17.26 -3.86
CA SER A 147 -9.32 -18.39 -4.77
C SER A 147 -9.47 -19.71 -3.99
N PRO A 148 -10.09 -20.75 -4.58
CA PRO A 148 -10.21 -22.06 -3.91
C PRO A 148 -8.86 -22.65 -3.47
N GLU A 149 -7.79 -22.40 -4.23
CA GLU A 149 -6.44 -22.87 -3.90
C GLU A 149 -5.87 -22.15 -2.68
N VAL A 150 -5.98 -20.82 -2.64
CA VAL A 150 -5.55 -19.99 -1.49
C VAL A 150 -6.38 -20.32 -0.25
N SER A 151 -7.70 -20.44 -0.39
CA SER A 151 -8.59 -20.82 0.70
C SER A 151 -8.23 -22.19 1.29
N LYS A 152 -7.96 -23.19 0.43
CA LYS A 152 -7.53 -24.51 0.88
C LYS A 152 -6.21 -24.45 1.64
N ALA A 153 -5.24 -23.68 1.14
CA ALA A 153 -3.92 -23.54 1.76
C ALA A 153 -3.97 -22.87 3.15
N TYR A 154 -4.91 -21.95 3.37
CA TYR A 154 -5.12 -21.30 4.67
C TYR A 154 -6.14 -22.02 5.58
N THR A 155 -6.54 -23.25 5.26
CA THR A 155 -7.47 -24.01 6.11
C THR A 155 -6.93 -24.15 7.54
N GLY A 156 -7.70 -23.70 8.53
CA GLY A 156 -7.29 -23.70 9.94
C GLY A 156 -6.41 -22.54 10.36
N HIS A 157 -6.20 -21.54 9.49
CA HIS A 157 -5.49 -20.31 9.82
C HIS A 157 -6.47 -19.15 10.04
N ASP A 158 -6.34 -18.45 11.17
CA ASP A 158 -7.24 -17.35 11.53
C ASP A 158 -6.78 -16.00 10.95
N PHE A 159 -7.72 -15.29 10.34
CA PHE A 159 -7.56 -13.90 9.91
C PHE A 159 -8.45 -12.99 10.75
N VAL A 160 -7.84 -11.99 11.40
CA VAL A 160 -8.57 -11.01 12.23
C VAL A 160 -8.54 -9.66 11.52
N TYR A 161 -9.70 -9.21 11.06
CA TYR A 161 -9.87 -7.94 10.36
C TYR A 161 -9.96 -6.79 11.36
N LEU A 162 -8.95 -5.93 11.35
CA LEU A 162 -8.81 -4.83 12.29
C LEU A 162 -9.39 -3.51 11.77
N GLY A 163 -9.70 -3.43 10.47
CA GLY A 163 -9.92 -2.15 9.82
C GLY A 163 -8.62 -1.35 9.68
N PRO A 164 -8.71 -0.04 9.44
CA PRO A 164 -7.56 0.82 9.21
C PRO A 164 -6.73 0.97 10.50
N MET A 165 -5.40 0.90 10.41
CA MET A 165 -4.53 1.07 11.58
C MET A 165 -4.24 2.55 11.86
N LEU A 166 -5.32 3.34 12.02
CA LEU A 166 -5.22 4.77 12.28
C LEU A 166 -4.64 5.05 13.66
N ASP A 167 -3.67 5.94 13.70
CA ASP A 167 -3.10 6.47 14.93
C ASP A 167 -4.07 7.43 15.66
N LYS A 168 -3.64 7.95 16.81
CA LYS A 168 -4.32 9.08 17.46
C LYS A 168 -3.82 10.40 16.84
N PRO A 169 -4.65 11.46 16.80
CA PRO A 169 -4.20 12.78 16.39
C PRO A 169 -2.90 13.21 17.08
N GLY A 170 -1.92 13.69 16.30
CA GLY A 170 -0.61 14.11 16.80
C GLY A 170 0.39 12.98 17.08
N ALA A 171 0.06 11.72 16.79
CA ALA A 171 1.01 10.62 16.90
C ALA A 171 2.16 10.76 15.88
N LYS A 172 3.37 10.44 16.31
CA LYS A 172 4.53 10.35 15.40
C LYS A 172 4.48 9.01 14.65
N ARG A 173 4.40 9.06 13.32
CA ARG A 173 4.38 7.87 12.46
C ARG A 173 5.78 7.29 12.29
N ALA A 174 5.87 5.96 12.33
CA ALA A 174 7.09 5.25 11.97
C ALA A 174 7.27 5.32 10.45
N GLY A 175 8.46 5.73 9.99
CA GLY A 175 8.73 5.99 8.56
C GLY A 175 9.23 7.40 8.26
N GLY A 176 8.99 8.39 9.13
CA GLY A 176 9.63 9.70 9.02
C GLY A 176 11.14 9.54 8.89
N HIS A 177 11.76 8.84 9.84
CA HIS A 177 13.20 8.59 9.96
C HIS A 177 13.91 7.85 8.81
N LYS A 178 13.21 7.36 7.77
CA LYS A 178 13.86 6.71 6.60
C LYS A 178 14.04 7.65 5.40
N LEU A 179 13.43 8.82 5.43
CA LEU A 179 13.79 9.90 4.52
C LEU A 179 14.98 10.65 5.12
N ASP A 180 15.93 11.04 4.28
CA ASP A 180 17.13 11.75 4.70
C ASP A 180 16.76 12.94 5.60
N ALA A 181 17.60 13.32 6.56
CA ALA A 181 17.32 14.48 7.42
C ALA A 181 17.12 15.78 6.59
N ALA A 182 17.66 15.82 5.37
CA ALA A 182 17.43 16.89 4.40
C ALA A 182 16.00 16.95 3.83
N MET A 183 15.23 15.86 3.88
CA MET A 183 13.78 15.83 3.55
C MET A 183 12.90 16.02 4.79
N HIS A 184 13.48 16.11 5.98
CA HIS A 184 12.80 16.40 7.25
C HIS A 184 12.62 17.90 7.53
N SER A 185 12.57 18.76 6.52
CA SER A 185 11.89 20.05 6.65
C SER A 185 10.37 19.90 6.91
N GLY A 186 9.89 18.66 7.04
CA GLY A 186 8.49 18.25 7.14
C GLY A 186 7.71 18.78 8.35
N ALA A 187 8.32 19.11 9.49
CA ALA A 187 7.52 19.62 10.63
C ALA A 187 6.85 20.96 10.30
N ASP A 188 7.61 21.90 9.74
CA ASP A 188 7.09 23.22 9.35
C ASP A 188 6.20 23.12 8.11
N THR A 189 6.52 22.19 7.20
CA THR A 189 5.75 21.99 5.96
C THR A 189 4.41 21.30 6.25
N ASP A 190 4.39 20.29 7.11
CA ASP A 190 3.17 19.64 7.60
C ASP A 190 2.31 20.61 8.39
N ALA A 191 2.93 21.41 9.28
CA ALA A 191 2.21 22.47 10.01
C ALA A 191 1.60 23.50 9.05
N THR A 192 2.34 23.91 8.01
CA THR A 192 1.84 24.82 6.97
C THR A 192 0.66 24.22 6.23
N ALA A 193 0.77 22.97 5.76
CA ALA A 193 -0.32 22.27 5.07
C ALA A 193 -1.58 22.16 5.95
N LEU A 194 -1.40 21.82 7.23
CA LEU A 194 -2.50 21.71 8.19
C LEU A 194 -3.14 23.07 8.51
N ASN A 195 -2.35 24.13 8.61
CA ASN A 195 -2.88 25.48 8.84
C ASN A 195 -3.67 25.96 7.63
N LEU A 196 -3.13 25.84 6.41
CA LEU A 196 -3.85 26.17 5.17
C LEU A 196 -5.16 25.39 5.06
N ALA A 197 -5.15 24.09 5.40
CA ALA A 197 -6.35 23.26 5.40
C ALA A 197 -7.40 23.73 6.43
N ARG A 198 -6.97 24.11 7.64
CA ARG A 198 -7.87 24.66 8.68
C ARG A 198 -8.46 26.00 8.26
N ASP A 199 -7.66 26.89 7.71
CA ASP A 199 -8.09 28.22 7.25
C ASP A 199 -9.11 28.07 6.12
N ALA A 200 -8.80 27.24 5.11
CA ALA A 200 -9.74 26.92 4.04
C ALA A 200 -11.06 26.34 4.59
N ARG A 201 -11.00 25.43 5.57
CA ARG A 201 -12.22 24.90 6.22
C ARG A 201 -13.01 25.96 6.98
N ALA A 202 -12.34 26.85 7.70
CA ALA A 202 -12.98 27.95 8.40
C ALA A 202 -13.67 28.94 7.44
N GLU A 203 -13.11 29.09 6.24
CA GLU A 203 -13.68 29.88 5.13
C GLU A 203 -14.79 29.13 4.35
N GLY A 204 -15.08 27.87 4.70
CA GLY A 204 -16.07 27.05 3.99
C GLY A 204 -15.59 26.51 2.64
N ARG A 205 -14.29 26.57 2.36
CA ARG A 205 -13.69 26.10 1.11
C ARG A 205 -13.49 24.59 1.10
N PRO A 206 -13.77 23.91 -0.03
CA PRO A 206 -13.49 22.48 -0.15
C PRO A 206 -11.98 22.19 -0.11
N LEU A 207 -11.59 21.02 0.38
CA LEU A 207 -10.22 20.51 0.34
C LEU A 207 -10.12 19.36 -0.65
N VAL A 208 -9.17 19.46 -1.58
CA VAL A 208 -8.82 18.40 -2.52
C VAL A 208 -7.43 17.88 -2.16
N LEU A 209 -7.34 16.59 -1.86
CA LEU A 209 -6.07 15.93 -1.61
C LEU A 209 -5.61 15.19 -2.87
N VAL A 210 -4.31 15.24 -3.16
CA VAL A 210 -3.70 14.54 -4.29
C VAL A 210 -2.42 13.83 -3.83
N SER A 211 -2.38 12.50 -3.91
CA SER A 211 -1.23 11.70 -3.48
C SER A 211 -1.15 10.35 -4.20
N LEU A 212 -0.08 10.14 -4.95
CA LEU A 212 0.09 8.93 -5.77
C LEU A 212 0.97 7.86 -5.10
N GLY A 213 1.22 8.00 -3.80
CA GLY A 213 2.02 7.05 -3.04
C GLY A 213 3.53 7.23 -3.27
N THR A 214 4.33 6.57 -2.45
CA THR A 214 5.79 6.83 -2.38
C THR A 214 6.61 6.03 -3.39
N ILE A 215 6.07 4.94 -3.92
CA ILE A 215 6.80 4.05 -4.83
C ILE A 215 6.86 4.67 -6.23
N ILE A 216 5.70 5.00 -6.82
CA ILE A 216 5.62 5.54 -8.18
C ILE A 216 6.24 6.94 -8.30
N THR A 217 6.20 7.73 -7.22
CA THR A 217 6.90 9.02 -7.16
C THR A 217 8.38 8.88 -6.77
N GLY A 218 8.84 7.69 -6.37
CA GLY A 218 10.20 7.45 -5.89
C GLY A 218 11.13 6.88 -6.97
N ASP A 219 12.36 6.56 -6.58
CA ASP A 219 13.43 6.08 -7.49
C ASP A 219 13.41 4.58 -7.76
N HIS A 220 12.29 3.90 -7.48
CA HIS A 220 12.22 2.45 -7.65
C HIS A 220 12.38 2.08 -9.13
N ALA A 221 13.42 1.32 -9.47
CA ALA A 221 13.76 1.02 -10.87
C ALA A 221 12.61 0.38 -11.66
N ASP A 222 11.85 -0.52 -11.03
CA ASP A 222 10.79 -1.27 -11.70
C ASP A 222 9.40 -0.60 -11.65
N TYR A 223 9.16 0.31 -10.70
CA TYR A 223 7.80 0.80 -10.36
C TYR A 223 7.71 2.30 -10.16
N GLY A 224 8.85 2.99 -10.11
CA GLY A 224 9.00 4.38 -9.71
C GLY A 224 8.90 5.38 -10.86
N TRP A 225 9.48 6.55 -10.62
CA TRP A 225 9.35 7.74 -11.44
C TRP A 225 9.73 7.51 -12.91
N GLY A 226 10.88 6.89 -13.15
CA GLY A 226 11.35 6.57 -14.50
C GLY A 226 10.75 5.29 -15.10
N ALA A 227 10.05 4.48 -14.31
CA ALA A 227 9.71 3.11 -14.69
C ALA A 227 8.52 3.04 -15.66
N ARG A 228 8.63 2.10 -16.61
CA ARG A 228 7.55 1.65 -17.51
C ARG A 228 7.37 0.16 -17.35
N PHE A 229 6.16 -0.32 -17.64
CA PHE A 229 5.90 -1.75 -17.64
C PHE A 229 6.56 -2.41 -18.85
N VAL A 230 6.89 -3.69 -18.70
CA VAL A 230 7.50 -4.51 -19.74
C VAL A 230 6.54 -5.64 -20.11
N VAL A 231 6.16 -5.71 -21.38
CA VAL A 231 5.33 -6.77 -21.95
C VAL A 231 6.13 -7.40 -23.09
N ASP A 232 6.33 -8.72 -23.05
CA ASP A 232 7.12 -9.48 -24.03
C ASP A 232 8.53 -8.90 -24.29
N GLY A 233 9.16 -8.38 -23.22
CA GLY A 233 10.49 -7.78 -23.29
C GLY A 233 10.54 -6.36 -23.86
N GLN A 234 9.39 -5.75 -24.17
CA GLN A 234 9.29 -4.39 -24.69
C GLN A 234 8.65 -3.46 -23.65
N GLN A 235 9.16 -2.23 -23.54
CA GLN A 235 8.52 -1.20 -22.71
C GLN A 235 7.21 -0.73 -23.35
N VAL A 236 6.19 -0.54 -22.53
CA VAL A 236 4.87 -0.08 -22.96
C VAL A 236 4.28 0.95 -21.99
N GLY A 237 3.23 1.62 -22.43
CA GLY A 237 2.45 2.55 -21.63
C GLY A 237 3.18 3.84 -21.29
N ILE A 238 2.59 4.61 -20.37
CA ILE A 238 3.17 5.84 -19.81
C ILE A 238 4.06 5.53 -18.59
N SER A 239 5.06 6.34 -18.28
CA SER A 239 5.98 6.13 -17.13
C SER A 239 5.35 6.57 -15.81
N GLY A 240 6.00 6.28 -14.68
CA GLY A 240 5.57 6.78 -13.37
C GLY A 240 5.47 8.31 -13.33
N ARG A 241 6.49 9.00 -13.85
CA ARG A 241 6.54 10.47 -14.03
C ARG A 241 5.35 10.96 -14.85
N GLU A 242 5.14 10.37 -16.02
CA GLU A 242 4.09 10.81 -16.94
C GLU A 242 2.68 10.61 -16.36
N LEU A 243 2.45 9.49 -15.67
CA LEU A 243 1.21 9.25 -14.92
C LEU A 243 1.01 10.30 -13.83
N CYS A 244 2.04 10.53 -13.00
CA CYS A 244 1.95 11.45 -11.87
C CYS A 244 1.68 12.88 -12.33
N GLN A 245 2.46 13.36 -13.30
CA GLN A 245 2.30 14.69 -13.85
C GLN A 245 0.93 14.88 -14.51
N ALA A 246 0.42 13.89 -15.24
CA ALA A 246 -0.91 13.96 -15.85
C ALA A 246 -2.03 14.00 -14.79
N ALA A 247 -1.93 13.20 -13.73
CA ALA A 247 -2.90 13.20 -12.64
C ALA A 247 -2.89 14.49 -11.80
N TRP A 248 -1.70 15.05 -11.50
CA TRP A 248 -1.60 16.35 -10.83
C TRP A 248 -2.17 17.47 -11.68
N GLN A 249 -1.84 17.49 -12.98
CA GLN A 249 -2.40 18.47 -13.92
C GLN A 249 -3.92 18.37 -14.01
N ALA A 250 -4.48 17.16 -14.01
CA ALA A 250 -5.94 16.97 -14.02
C ALA A 250 -6.60 17.63 -12.79
N ALA A 251 -6.01 17.46 -11.60
CA ALA A 251 -6.50 18.15 -10.40
C ALA A 251 -6.36 19.68 -10.51
N PHE A 252 -5.25 20.17 -11.07
CA PHE A 252 -5.05 21.61 -11.31
C PHE A 252 -6.03 22.18 -12.34
N ASP A 253 -6.40 21.44 -13.38
CA ASP A 253 -7.36 21.90 -14.38
C ASP A 253 -8.77 22.05 -13.80
N VAL A 254 -9.19 21.08 -12.99
CA VAL A 254 -10.54 21.05 -12.42
C VAL A 254 -10.67 22.04 -11.27
N PHE A 255 -9.68 22.06 -10.37
CA PHE A 255 -9.80 22.77 -9.09
C PHE A 255 -8.93 24.03 -9.01
N GLY A 256 -8.10 24.31 -10.02
CA GLY A 256 -7.20 25.46 -10.03
C GLY A 256 -7.84 26.77 -10.50
N GLN A 257 -9.13 26.75 -10.86
CA GLN A 257 -9.89 27.97 -11.10
C GLN A 257 -10.13 28.69 -9.76
N TRP A 258 -9.33 29.72 -9.52
CA TRP A 258 -9.34 30.46 -8.27
C TRP A 258 -10.03 31.82 -8.43
N ASP A 259 -11.03 32.03 -7.58
CA ASP A 259 -11.57 33.34 -7.26
C ASP A 259 -11.34 33.58 -5.75
N PRO A 260 -10.47 34.52 -5.35
CA PRO A 260 -10.18 34.79 -3.94
C PRO A 260 -11.38 35.32 -3.15
N SER A 261 -12.45 35.76 -3.82
CA SER A 261 -13.70 36.15 -3.19
C SER A 261 -14.72 35.01 -3.05
N SER A 262 -14.43 33.85 -3.64
CA SER A 262 -15.33 32.70 -3.66
C SER A 262 -14.95 31.66 -2.61
N THR A 263 -15.90 31.35 -1.74
CA THR A 263 -15.79 30.20 -0.82
C THR A 263 -15.93 28.86 -1.53
N GLN A 264 -16.27 28.85 -2.82
CA GLN A 264 -16.33 27.63 -3.63
C GLN A 264 -14.97 27.25 -4.22
N SER A 265 -13.98 28.15 -4.20
CA SER A 265 -12.64 27.83 -4.71
C SER A 265 -11.91 26.88 -3.75
N PRO A 266 -11.65 25.62 -4.16
CA PRO A 266 -11.04 24.64 -3.28
C PRO A 266 -9.58 24.98 -2.96
N LEU A 267 -9.05 24.40 -1.89
CA LEU A 267 -7.60 24.31 -1.66
C LEU A 267 -7.11 22.94 -2.18
N ILE A 268 -6.10 22.96 -3.04
CA ILE A 268 -5.46 21.74 -3.54
C ILE A 268 -4.21 21.46 -2.69
N LEU A 269 -4.11 20.26 -2.13
CA LEU A 269 -2.97 19.79 -1.37
C LEU A 269 -2.34 18.61 -2.11
N ALA A 270 -1.17 18.80 -2.71
CA ALA A 270 -0.52 17.80 -3.56
C ALA A 270 0.79 17.29 -2.95
N ALA A 271 0.86 15.97 -2.70
CA ALA A 271 2.08 15.26 -2.35
C ALA A 271 2.80 14.82 -3.64
N LEU A 272 4.01 15.35 -3.86
CA LEU A 272 4.76 15.19 -5.12
C LEU A 272 5.81 14.07 -5.08
N GLY A 273 6.19 13.60 -3.88
CA GLY A 273 7.34 12.73 -3.71
C GLY A 273 8.69 13.45 -3.88
N PRO A 274 9.80 12.70 -3.90
CA PRO A 274 11.15 13.25 -3.75
C PRO A 274 11.73 13.91 -5.01
N GLN A 275 11.06 13.84 -6.16
CA GLN A 275 11.64 14.16 -7.46
C GLN A 275 11.73 15.67 -7.68
N ALA A 276 12.93 16.19 -7.94
CA ALA A 276 13.15 17.61 -8.16
C ALA A 276 12.45 18.15 -9.42
N ASP A 277 12.24 17.29 -10.42
CA ASP A 277 11.56 17.59 -11.69
C ASP A 277 10.05 17.33 -11.65
N ALA A 278 9.46 17.07 -10.47
CA ALA A 278 8.05 16.72 -10.32
C ALA A 278 7.11 17.69 -11.05
N LEU A 279 7.34 18.99 -10.89
CA LEU A 279 6.52 20.05 -11.49
C LEU A 279 7.06 20.58 -12.84
N GLU A 280 8.09 19.96 -13.41
CA GLU A 280 8.67 20.42 -14.67
C GLU A 280 7.62 20.41 -15.80
N GLY A 281 7.36 21.59 -16.38
CA GLY A 281 6.38 21.78 -17.44
C GLY A 281 4.93 21.90 -16.97
N LEU A 282 4.68 21.99 -15.66
CA LEU A 282 3.34 22.13 -15.08
C LEU A 282 3.06 23.57 -14.68
N LYS A 283 1.85 24.06 -14.97
CA LYS A 283 1.34 25.32 -14.42
C LYS A 283 0.63 25.04 -13.10
N VAL A 284 1.28 25.33 -11.98
CA VAL A 284 0.68 25.18 -10.65
C VAL A 284 -0.26 26.35 -10.39
N PRO A 285 -1.53 26.11 -10.03
CA PRO A 285 -2.46 27.19 -9.74
C PRO A 285 -2.17 27.78 -8.36
N PRO A 286 -2.51 29.06 -8.13
CA PRO A 286 -2.18 29.78 -6.90
C PRO A 286 -2.88 29.26 -5.64
N ASN A 287 -3.98 28.51 -5.78
CA ASN A 287 -4.68 27.83 -4.70
C ASN A 287 -4.19 26.39 -4.46
N ALA A 288 -3.03 26.01 -5.02
CA ALA A 288 -2.38 24.72 -4.75
C ALA A 288 -1.18 24.88 -3.82
N PHE A 289 -1.12 24.03 -2.80
CA PHE A 289 0.05 23.81 -1.98
C PHE A 289 0.66 22.46 -2.34
N CYS A 290 1.88 22.50 -2.88
CA CYS A 290 2.61 21.32 -3.34
C CYS A 290 3.83 21.08 -2.44
N SER A 291 4.00 19.85 -1.99
CA SER A 291 5.11 19.44 -1.12
C SER A 291 5.56 18.01 -1.45
N PRO A 292 6.82 17.63 -1.23
CA PRO A 292 7.25 16.22 -1.36
C PRO A 292 6.41 15.26 -0.51
N THR A 293 6.06 15.67 0.72
CA THR A 293 5.24 14.89 1.65
C THR A 293 4.14 15.75 2.26
N LEU A 294 3.04 15.11 2.68
CA LEU A 294 1.93 15.74 3.39
C LEU A 294 1.46 14.85 4.55
N PRO A 295 0.90 15.43 5.63
CA PRO A 295 0.35 14.69 6.75
C PRO A 295 -1.05 14.14 6.40
N GLN A 296 -1.08 13.16 5.49
CA GLN A 296 -2.30 12.66 4.81
C GLN A 296 -3.47 12.39 5.74
N VAL A 297 -3.29 11.62 6.81
CA VAL A 297 -4.40 11.27 7.71
C VAL A 297 -4.89 12.46 8.51
N ASP A 298 -4.01 13.38 8.91
CA ASP A 298 -4.44 14.60 9.59
C ASP A 298 -5.20 15.52 8.64
N LEU A 299 -4.81 15.59 7.36
CA LEU A 299 -5.59 16.29 6.33
C LEU A 299 -6.95 15.62 6.11
N LEU A 300 -7.01 14.28 6.01
CA LEU A 300 -8.26 13.54 5.89
C LEU A 300 -9.20 13.80 7.09
N ARG A 301 -8.65 13.91 8.32
CA ARG A 301 -9.42 14.28 9.53
C ARG A 301 -9.97 15.71 9.49
N LEU A 302 -9.33 16.63 8.76
CA LEU A 302 -9.86 17.96 8.49
C LEU A 302 -10.97 17.96 7.42
N GLY A 303 -11.35 16.79 6.91
CA GLY A 303 -12.61 16.57 6.21
C GLY A 303 -12.52 16.61 4.70
N VAL A 304 -11.40 16.25 4.05
CA VAL A 304 -11.20 16.24 2.58
C VAL A 304 -12.47 15.87 1.78
N ASP A 305 -12.76 16.64 0.74
CA ASP A 305 -13.97 16.47 -0.09
C ASP A 305 -13.75 15.46 -1.21
N VAL A 306 -12.57 15.47 -1.84
CA VAL A 306 -12.19 14.51 -2.89
C VAL A 306 -10.71 14.17 -2.73
N PHE A 307 -10.37 12.88 -2.88
CA PHE A 307 -8.99 12.42 -2.86
C PHE A 307 -8.62 11.73 -4.18
N LEU A 308 -7.72 12.37 -4.95
CA LEU A 308 -7.03 11.70 -6.06
C LEU A 308 -5.87 10.88 -5.50
N THR A 309 -5.95 9.56 -5.66
CA THR A 309 -5.01 8.63 -5.07
C THR A 309 -4.57 7.54 -6.03
N HIS A 310 -3.39 6.96 -5.83
CA HIS A 310 -3.00 5.73 -6.51
C HIS A 310 -3.80 4.49 -6.06
N GLY A 311 -4.50 4.55 -4.92
CA GLY A 311 -5.31 3.42 -4.44
C GLY A 311 -4.55 2.31 -3.72
N GLY A 312 -3.33 2.58 -3.25
CA GLY A 312 -2.64 1.63 -2.36
C GLY A 312 -3.46 1.37 -1.09
N GLN A 313 -3.44 0.13 -0.58
CA GLN A 313 -4.36 -0.34 0.46
C GLN A 313 -4.50 0.59 1.67
N ASN A 314 -3.39 1.13 2.17
CA ASN A 314 -3.41 2.02 3.33
C ASN A 314 -4.16 3.33 3.02
N SER A 315 -3.74 4.08 1.99
CA SER A 315 -4.42 5.32 1.60
C SER A 315 -5.89 5.10 1.25
N PHE A 316 -6.20 3.97 0.61
CA PHE A 316 -7.57 3.58 0.27
C PHE A 316 -8.44 3.45 1.53
N THR A 317 -8.00 2.64 2.50
CA THR A 317 -8.74 2.43 3.75
C THR A 317 -8.76 3.67 4.64
N GLU A 318 -7.67 4.43 4.74
CA GLU A 318 -7.60 5.70 5.49
C GLU A 318 -8.66 6.71 5.00
N ALA A 319 -8.80 6.85 3.70
CA ALA A 319 -9.77 7.77 3.09
C ALA A 319 -11.22 7.35 3.34
N LEU A 320 -11.52 6.06 3.15
CA LEU A 320 -12.87 5.52 3.41
C LEU A 320 -13.26 5.61 4.88
N SER A 321 -12.28 5.52 5.78
CA SER A 321 -12.52 5.68 7.22
C SER A 321 -12.93 7.10 7.60
N MET A 322 -12.59 8.09 6.78
CA MET A 322 -13.02 9.48 6.91
C MET A 322 -14.18 9.82 5.96
N GLY A 323 -14.75 8.80 5.30
CA GLY A 323 -15.83 8.95 4.34
C GLY A 323 -15.47 9.83 3.15
N VAL A 324 -14.23 9.77 2.68
CA VAL A 324 -13.75 10.60 1.56
C VAL A 324 -13.88 9.82 0.25
N PRO A 325 -14.61 10.34 -0.75
CA PRO A 325 -14.71 9.70 -2.05
C PRO A 325 -13.42 9.85 -2.87
N LEU A 326 -13.22 8.92 -3.81
CA LEU A 326 -11.94 8.70 -4.45
C LEU A 326 -11.97 8.90 -5.97
N VAL A 327 -10.86 9.38 -6.52
CA VAL A 327 -10.47 9.11 -7.91
C VAL A 327 -9.18 8.31 -7.87
N VAL A 328 -9.23 7.07 -8.35
CA VAL A 328 -8.13 6.12 -8.22
C VAL A 328 -7.36 6.00 -9.53
N CYS A 329 -6.10 6.40 -9.49
CA CYS A 329 -5.13 6.40 -10.57
C CYS A 329 -4.10 5.28 -10.34
N PRO A 330 -4.46 3.99 -10.56
CA PRO A 330 -3.62 2.87 -10.17
C PRO A 330 -2.29 2.84 -10.94
N GLY A 331 -1.22 2.58 -10.18
CA GLY A 331 0.12 2.35 -10.70
C GLY A 331 0.38 0.87 -10.97
N PHE A 332 0.35 0.02 -9.94
CA PHE A 332 0.72 -1.41 -10.00
C PHE A 332 0.22 -2.22 -8.78
N ALA A 333 0.52 -3.53 -8.75
CA ALA A 333 0.22 -4.45 -7.63
C ALA A 333 -1.28 -4.52 -7.27
N ASP A 334 -1.65 -4.18 -6.04
CA ASP A 334 -3.02 -4.20 -5.50
C ASP A 334 -3.89 -3.04 -5.99
N GLN A 335 -3.26 -1.97 -6.48
CA GLN A 335 -3.92 -0.71 -6.81
C GLN A 335 -5.03 -0.84 -7.86
N PRO A 336 -4.88 -1.59 -8.98
CA PRO A 336 -5.95 -1.76 -9.96
C PRO A 336 -7.21 -2.43 -9.38
N VAL A 337 -7.04 -3.38 -8.44
CA VAL A 337 -8.19 -4.04 -7.81
C VAL A 337 -8.88 -3.12 -6.81
N ASN A 338 -8.13 -2.33 -6.05
CA ASN A 338 -8.71 -1.28 -5.22
C ASN A 338 -9.43 -0.21 -6.05
N ALA A 339 -8.92 0.11 -7.25
CA ALA A 339 -9.59 1.02 -8.17
C ALA A 339 -10.93 0.44 -8.68
N ALA A 340 -10.95 -0.83 -9.08
CA ALA A 340 -12.19 -1.52 -9.46
C ALA A 340 -13.19 -1.62 -8.28
N LYS A 341 -12.68 -1.82 -7.06
CA LYS A 341 -13.47 -1.82 -5.83
C LYS A 341 -14.08 -0.45 -5.53
N ALA A 342 -13.36 0.64 -5.86
CA ALA A 342 -13.90 1.99 -5.72
C ALA A 342 -15.17 2.20 -6.56
N GLU A 343 -15.15 1.71 -7.80
CA GLU A 343 -16.30 1.77 -8.70
C GLU A 343 -17.43 0.85 -8.24
N SER A 344 -17.12 -0.40 -7.87
CA SER A 344 -18.15 -1.38 -7.50
C SER A 344 -18.92 -1.01 -6.24
N LEU A 345 -18.26 -0.31 -5.29
CA LEU A 345 -18.88 0.20 -4.07
C LEU A 345 -19.47 1.61 -4.25
N HIS A 346 -19.36 2.20 -5.45
CA HIS A 346 -19.80 3.58 -5.74
C HIS A 346 -19.19 4.62 -4.80
N ILE A 347 -17.94 4.42 -4.39
CA ILE A 347 -17.17 5.33 -3.51
C ILE A 347 -16.14 6.16 -4.30
N GLY A 348 -16.01 5.89 -5.60
CA GLY A 348 -15.09 6.60 -6.47
C GLY A 348 -15.10 6.09 -7.90
N LEU A 349 -14.19 6.64 -8.71
CA LEU A 349 -13.98 6.25 -10.10
C LEU A 349 -12.52 5.84 -10.31
N LYS A 350 -12.28 4.91 -11.23
CA LYS A 350 -10.93 4.52 -11.64
C LYS A 350 -10.47 5.24 -12.91
N VAL A 351 -9.16 5.43 -13.03
CA VAL A 351 -8.49 5.97 -14.21
C VAL A 351 -7.30 5.09 -14.53
N ASP A 352 -7.51 4.09 -15.38
CA ASP A 352 -6.51 3.06 -15.66
C ASP A 352 -5.27 3.62 -16.37
N ARG A 353 -4.09 3.15 -15.93
CA ARG A 353 -2.81 3.47 -16.58
C ARG A 353 -2.79 2.88 -18.00
N PRO A 354 -2.56 3.69 -19.04
CA PRO A 354 -2.44 3.20 -20.41
C PRO A 354 -1.25 2.25 -20.57
N MET A 355 -1.46 1.18 -21.35
CA MET A 355 -0.52 0.07 -21.54
C MET A 355 -0.17 -0.18 -23.03
N ARG A 356 -0.44 0.80 -23.91
CA ARG A 356 -0.22 0.69 -25.36
C ARG A 356 1.27 0.84 -25.75
N PRO A 357 1.68 0.46 -26.97
CA PRO A 357 3.04 0.71 -27.47
C PRO A 357 3.45 2.19 -27.33
N LEU A 358 4.76 2.43 -27.14
CA LEU A 358 5.31 3.75 -26.80
C LEU A 358 5.01 4.86 -27.81
N GLU A 359 4.77 4.52 -29.08
CA GLU A 359 4.36 5.47 -30.11
C GLU A 359 3.06 6.22 -29.77
N HIS A 360 2.23 5.65 -28.89
CA HIS A 360 1.00 6.28 -28.41
C HIS A 360 1.17 7.06 -27.10
N ALA A 361 2.34 7.04 -26.45
CA ALA A 361 2.53 7.57 -25.10
C ALA A 361 2.10 9.04 -24.96
N GLN A 362 2.38 9.88 -25.96
CA GLN A 362 1.95 11.29 -25.93
C GLN A 362 0.42 11.44 -25.95
N ALA A 363 -0.26 10.69 -26.81
CA ALA A 363 -1.73 10.70 -26.89
C ALA A 363 -2.35 10.09 -25.62
N ASP A 364 -1.74 9.02 -25.09
CA ASP A 364 -2.14 8.36 -23.85
C ASP A 364 -2.06 9.31 -22.65
N ARG A 365 -1.00 10.11 -22.53
CA ARG A 365 -0.87 11.11 -21.47
C ARG A 365 -1.99 12.14 -21.50
N ALA A 366 -2.30 12.65 -22.70
CA ALA A 366 -3.36 13.64 -22.87
C ALA A 366 -4.74 13.04 -22.56
N ALA A 367 -5.01 11.83 -23.05
CA ALA A 367 -6.25 11.11 -22.76
C ALA A 367 -6.38 10.79 -21.26
N TYR A 368 -5.31 10.32 -20.63
CA TYR A 368 -5.28 9.99 -19.21
C TYR A 368 -5.56 11.21 -18.33
N ARG A 369 -4.91 12.36 -18.60
CA ARG A 369 -5.20 13.64 -17.93
C ARG A 369 -6.67 14.03 -18.06
N LYS A 370 -7.22 13.94 -19.27
CA LYS A 370 -8.63 14.25 -19.53
C LYS A 370 -9.57 13.34 -18.73
N THR A 371 -9.37 12.02 -18.80
CA THR A 371 -10.18 11.04 -18.04
C THR A 371 -10.10 11.28 -16.54
N ALA A 372 -8.92 11.61 -16.01
CA ALA A 372 -8.77 11.98 -14.60
C ALA A 372 -9.53 13.27 -14.25
N ALA A 373 -9.50 14.29 -15.11
CA ALA A 373 -10.24 15.53 -14.90
C ALA A 373 -11.76 15.31 -14.93
N ASP A 374 -12.25 14.51 -15.89
CA ASP A 374 -13.67 14.13 -15.99
C ASP A 374 -14.12 13.34 -14.75
N ALA A 375 -13.29 12.40 -14.27
CA ALA A 375 -13.57 11.64 -13.05
C ALA A 375 -13.60 12.52 -11.80
N LEU A 376 -12.64 13.44 -11.64
CA LEU A 376 -12.59 14.39 -10.53
C LEU A 376 -13.82 15.30 -10.52
N THR A 377 -14.21 15.82 -11.68
CA THR A 377 -15.40 16.65 -11.83
C THR A 377 -16.65 15.89 -11.40
N LYS A 378 -16.82 14.66 -11.90
CA LYS A 378 -17.98 13.83 -11.57
C LYS A 378 -18.04 13.48 -10.09
N VAL A 379 -16.94 13.03 -9.49
CA VAL A 379 -16.89 12.66 -8.06
C VAL A 379 -17.12 13.88 -7.16
N ALA A 380 -16.64 15.06 -7.54
CA ALA A 380 -16.85 16.29 -6.78
C ALA A 380 -18.30 16.80 -6.84
N GLN A 381 -19.01 16.56 -7.94
CA GLN A 381 -20.37 17.09 -8.17
C GLN A 381 -21.48 16.14 -7.75
N ASP A 382 -21.23 14.83 -7.73
CA ASP A 382 -22.23 13.83 -7.38
C ASP A 382 -22.12 13.44 -5.88
N PRO A 383 -23.06 13.90 -5.03
CA PRO A 383 -22.99 13.66 -3.59
C PRO A 383 -23.16 12.18 -3.22
N SER A 384 -23.67 11.33 -4.13
CA SER A 384 -23.85 9.91 -3.85
C SER A 384 -22.51 9.21 -3.57
N PHE A 385 -21.40 9.63 -4.18
CA PHE A 385 -20.07 9.07 -3.86
C PHE A 385 -19.70 9.34 -2.39
N LYS A 386 -19.96 10.55 -1.89
CA LYS A 386 -19.72 10.92 -0.50
C LYS A 386 -20.61 10.11 0.45
N GLU A 387 -21.88 9.92 0.10
CA GLU A 387 -22.82 9.13 0.90
C GLU A 387 -22.35 7.67 1.05
N HIS A 388 -21.93 7.03 -0.06
CA HIS A 388 -21.42 5.66 -0.05
C HIS A 388 -20.09 5.56 0.71
N ALA A 389 -19.19 6.53 0.55
CA ALA A 389 -17.96 6.58 1.32
C ALA A 389 -18.25 6.70 2.83
N MET A 390 -19.25 7.49 3.23
CA MET A 390 -19.69 7.59 4.63
C MET A 390 -20.35 6.31 5.15
N ASN A 391 -21.04 5.52 4.30
CA ASN A 391 -21.49 4.17 4.66
C ASN A 391 -20.29 3.26 4.98
N CYS A 392 -19.25 3.27 4.15
CA CYS A 392 -18.02 2.54 4.43
C CYS A 392 -17.35 3.03 5.72
N ALA A 393 -17.32 4.34 5.97
CA ALA A 393 -16.76 4.91 7.20
C ALA A 393 -17.47 4.38 8.45
N ARG A 394 -18.81 4.29 8.42
CA ARG A 394 -19.62 3.71 9.51
C ARG A 394 -19.32 2.22 9.72
N ALA A 395 -19.14 1.45 8.66
CA ALA A 395 -18.78 0.04 8.79
C ALA A 395 -17.35 -0.13 9.35
N LEU A 396 -16.41 0.71 8.90
CA LEU A 396 -15.01 0.68 9.35
C LEU A 396 -14.84 1.15 10.80
N SER A 397 -15.69 2.05 11.30
CA SER A 397 -15.63 2.50 12.69
C SER A 397 -16.01 1.43 13.70
N ALA A 398 -16.71 0.37 13.27
CA ALA A 398 -17.02 -0.79 14.08
C ALA A 398 -15.83 -1.77 14.19
N CYS A 399 -14.78 -1.59 13.39
CA CYS A 399 -13.58 -2.43 13.48
C CYS A 399 -12.74 -2.09 14.72
N GLY A 400 -12.02 -3.09 15.26
CA GLY A 400 -11.31 -2.96 16.53
C GLY A 400 -10.02 -2.13 16.49
N GLY A 401 -9.45 -1.89 15.29
CA GLY A 401 -8.27 -1.06 15.06
C GLY A 401 -7.06 -1.39 15.94
N VAL A 402 -6.29 -0.36 16.26
CA VAL A 402 -5.07 -0.44 17.09
C VAL A 402 -5.36 -1.03 18.48
N SER A 403 -6.52 -0.73 19.06
CA SER A 403 -6.91 -1.21 20.39
C SER A 403 -7.08 -2.72 20.43
N LEU A 404 -7.78 -3.30 19.43
CA LEU A 404 -7.91 -4.75 19.32
C LEU A 404 -6.57 -5.43 19.02
N ALA A 405 -5.78 -4.87 18.09
CA ALA A 405 -4.45 -5.39 17.77
C ALA A 405 -3.55 -5.47 19.00
N SER A 406 -3.52 -4.40 19.80
CA SER A 406 -2.71 -4.32 21.02
C SER A 406 -3.17 -5.33 22.07
N ARG A 407 -4.48 -5.52 22.26
CA ARG A 407 -5.00 -6.55 23.17
C ARG A 407 -4.58 -7.96 22.73
N ILE A 408 -4.76 -8.30 21.46
CA ILE A 408 -4.36 -9.60 20.90
C ILE A 408 -2.87 -9.86 21.14
N LEU A 409 -2.01 -8.87 20.88
CA LEU A 409 -0.56 -9.02 21.06
C LEU A 409 -0.17 -9.19 22.54
N LEU A 410 -0.80 -8.44 23.45
CA LEU A 410 -0.54 -8.56 24.89
C LEU A 410 -1.04 -9.90 25.46
N ASP A 411 -2.21 -10.36 25.02
CA ASP A 411 -2.76 -11.65 25.44
C ASP A 411 -1.92 -12.82 24.93
N LEU A 412 -1.40 -12.74 23.69
CA LEU A 412 -0.44 -13.70 23.15
C LEU A 412 0.87 -13.70 23.94
N ALA A 413 1.42 -12.52 24.24
CA ALA A 413 2.67 -12.38 24.99
C ALA A 413 2.57 -12.90 26.43
N THR A 414 1.37 -12.95 27.00
CA THR A 414 1.11 -13.44 28.37
C THR A 414 0.53 -14.85 28.41
N SER A 415 0.46 -15.55 27.26
CA SER A 415 -0.13 -16.88 27.10
C SER A 415 -1.58 -16.99 27.58
N LYS A 416 -2.31 -15.87 27.56
CA LYS A 416 -3.70 -15.78 28.01
C LYS A 416 -4.71 -15.89 26.87
N LEU A 417 -4.28 -16.03 25.63
CA LEU A 417 -5.20 -16.03 24.49
C LEU A 417 -6.16 -17.23 24.58
N PRO A 418 -7.47 -17.02 24.78
CA PRO A 418 -8.45 -18.07 24.57
C PRO A 418 -8.58 -18.30 23.06
N LEU A 419 -8.61 -19.56 22.63
CA LEU A 419 -8.81 -19.98 21.23
C LEU A 419 -10.15 -19.50 20.58
N GLN A 420 -10.95 -18.68 21.26
CA GLN A 420 -12.33 -18.31 20.89
C GLN A 420 -12.53 -16.82 20.55
N LEU A 421 -11.48 -16.06 20.22
CA LEU A 421 -11.62 -14.62 19.86
C LEU A 421 -12.24 -14.36 18.47
N ALA A 422 -12.72 -15.38 17.76
CA ALA A 422 -13.25 -15.26 16.40
C ALA A 422 -14.73 -14.85 16.28
N GLN A 423 -15.44 -14.55 17.37
CA GLN A 423 -16.83 -14.08 17.30
C GLN A 423 -17.09 -12.91 18.25
N ALA A 424 -16.82 -11.71 17.76
CA ALA A 424 -17.45 -10.49 18.29
C ALA A 424 -17.88 -9.61 17.12
N GLY A 425 -18.89 -10.08 16.38
CA GLY A 425 -19.80 -9.22 15.65
C GLY A 425 -21.06 -9.05 16.49
N ALA A 426 -21.27 -7.85 17.01
CA ALA A 426 -22.56 -7.29 17.42
C ALA A 426 -22.44 -5.77 17.38
#